data_AF-A0A1A7BFL9-F1
#
_entry.id   AF-A0A1A7BFL9-F1
#
_cell.length_a   1.000
_cell.length_b   1.000
_cell.length_c   1.000
_cell.angle_alpha   90.00
_cell.angle_beta   90.00
_cell.angle_gamma   90.00
#
_symmetry.space_group_name_H-M   'P 1'
#
loop_
_entity.id
_entity.type
_entity.pdbx_description
1 polymer ?
#
loop_
_entity_poly.entity_id
_entity_poly.type
_entity_poly.pdbx_seq_one_letter_code
_entity_poly.pdbx_strand_id
1 'polypeptide(L)'
;MVVIQDLRAGSLGSLDAYLKKNRGIPDREVALELRKLLSGTSARSKFRLVVVDHPDLPADRGGRPGSESTEPKRAEVELYEKYLVQLELIGKKKEARRQTAEDEGRSEITVRRAIKKVEEALRREAARASWLQSLDRLRTGR
;
A
#
# COMPACT_ATOMS: atom_id res chain seq x y z
N MET A 1 -17.30 -27.72 17.87
CA MET A 1 -15.88 -28.10 18.05
C MET A 1 -15.09 -26.82 18.28
N VAL A 2 -14.12 -26.85 19.20
CA VAL A 2 -13.85 -25.76 20.13
C VAL A 2 -12.93 -24.70 19.52
N VAL A 3 -13.43 -23.48 19.28
CA VAL A 3 -12.66 -22.30 18.83
C VAL A 3 -11.38 -22.10 19.66
N ILE A 4 -11.42 -22.45 20.95
CA ILE A 4 -10.27 -22.41 21.87
C ILE A 4 -9.17 -23.43 21.49
N GLN A 5 -9.51 -24.62 20.98
CA GLN A 5 -8.51 -25.58 20.48
C GLN A 5 -7.83 -25.06 19.21
N ASP A 6 -8.60 -24.49 18.27
CA ASP A 6 -8.05 -23.92 17.03
C ASP A 6 -7.15 -22.70 17.29
N LEU A 7 -7.51 -21.87 18.28
CA LEU A 7 -6.70 -20.76 18.78
C LEU A 7 -5.43 -21.26 19.48
N ARG A 8 -5.50 -22.32 20.28
CA ARG A 8 -4.33 -22.91 20.97
C ARG A 8 -3.36 -23.60 20.04
N ALA A 9 -3.81 -24.08 18.88
CA ALA A 9 -2.97 -24.75 17.88
C ALA A 9 -2.09 -23.78 17.06
N GLY A 10 -2.16 -22.47 17.29
CA GLY A 10 -1.33 -21.48 16.60
C GLY A 10 -1.60 -21.35 15.10
N SER A 11 -2.61 -22.03 14.56
CA SER A 11 -2.94 -22.05 13.12
C SER A 11 -3.62 -20.76 12.61
N LEU A 12 -3.66 -19.71 13.44
CA LEU A 12 -4.46 -18.52 13.25
C LEU A 12 -3.59 -17.29 12.99
N GLY A 13 -2.96 -17.26 11.80
CA GLY A 13 -2.23 -16.08 11.32
C GLY A 13 -3.12 -14.85 11.07
N SER A 14 -4.44 -15.02 10.87
CA SER A 14 -5.42 -13.92 10.97
C SER A 14 -6.86 -14.42 11.23
N LEU A 15 -7.63 -13.67 12.03
CA LEU A 15 -9.05 -13.98 12.27
C LEU A 15 -9.88 -13.88 10.97
N ASP A 16 -9.52 -12.98 10.05
CA ASP A 16 -10.20 -12.85 8.77
C ASP A 16 -10.09 -14.12 7.93
N ALA A 17 -8.93 -14.80 7.95
CA ALA A 17 -8.76 -16.09 7.29
C ALA A 17 -9.63 -17.17 7.94
N TYR A 18 -9.74 -17.16 9.27
CA TYR A 18 -10.58 -18.11 10.01
C TYR A 18 -12.07 -17.93 9.74
N LEU A 19 -12.56 -16.68 9.78
CA LEU A 19 -13.95 -16.37 9.53
C LEU A 19 -14.34 -16.71 8.09
N LYS A 20 -13.45 -16.47 7.12
CA LYS A 20 -13.64 -16.88 5.72
C LYS A 20 -13.66 -18.40 5.56
N LYS A 21 -12.76 -19.12 6.23
CA LYS A 21 -12.65 -20.59 6.15
C LYS A 21 -13.82 -21.30 6.83
N ASN A 22 -14.26 -20.81 7.99
CA ASN A 22 -15.30 -21.44 8.80
C ASN A 22 -16.70 -20.83 8.59
N ARG A 23 -16.84 -19.90 7.63
CA ARG A 23 -18.11 -19.20 7.31
C ARG A 23 -18.73 -18.49 8.51
N GLY A 24 -17.90 -18.03 9.45
CA GLY A 24 -18.30 -17.32 10.67
C GLY A 24 -18.15 -18.14 11.95
N ILE A 25 -18.52 -17.51 13.07
CA ILE A 25 -18.67 -18.18 14.36
C ILE A 25 -20.19 -18.32 14.59
N PRO A 26 -20.72 -19.54 14.73
CA PRO A 26 -22.16 -19.77 14.82
C PRO A 26 -22.78 -19.14 16.07
N ASP A 27 -22.00 -18.98 17.14
CA ASP A 27 -22.38 -18.26 18.33
C ASP A 27 -22.16 -16.74 18.16
N ARG A 28 -23.26 -15.99 18.15
CA ARG A 28 -23.28 -14.54 17.94
C ARG A 28 -22.62 -13.78 19.08
N GLU A 29 -22.76 -14.20 20.33
CA GLU A 29 -22.17 -13.51 21.47
C GLU A 29 -20.66 -13.63 21.45
N VAL A 30 -20.17 -14.84 21.17
CA VAL A 30 -18.74 -15.12 21.01
C VAL A 30 -18.15 -14.32 19.84
N ALA A 31 -18.86 -14.24 18.71
CA ALA A 31 -18.42 -13.47 17.55
C ALA A 31 -18.31 -11.96 17.84
N LEU A 32 -19.28 -11.41 18.58
CA LEU A 32 -19.29 -9.99 18.95
C LEU A 32 -18.17 -9.67 19.93
N GLU A 33 -17.91 -10.54 20.90
CA GLU A 33 -16.86 -10.32 21.90
C GLU A 33 -15.47 -10.40 21.26
N LEU A 34 -15.23 -11.38 20.38
CA LEU A 34 -13.98 -11.46 19.62
C LEU A 34 -13.76 -10.23 18.74
N ARG A 35 -14.83 -9.72 18.10
CA ARG A 35 -14.76 -8.48 17.33
C ARG A 35 -14.38 -7.29 18.20
N LYS A 36 -14.94 -7.15 19.41
CA LYS A 36 -14.58 -6.08 20.35
C LYS A 36 -13.12 -6.18 20.82
N LEU A 37 -12.65 -7.40 21.11
CA LEU A 37 -11.28 -7.64 21.59
C LEU A 37 -10.22 -7.36 20.52
N LEU A 38 -10.57 -7.49 19.23
CA LEU A 38 -9.65 -7.29 18.11
C LEU A 38 -9.75 -5.90 17.46
N SER A 39 -10.95 -5.34 17.33
CA SER A 39 -11.16 -4.03 16.69
C SER A 39 -11.28 -2.86 17.67
N GLY A 40 -11.21 -3.13 18.97
CA GLY A 40 -11.41 -2.12 20.01
C GLY A 40 -10.20 -1.19 20.21
N THR A 41 -10.46 0.11 20.30
CA THR A 41 -9.55 1.05 20.97
C THR A 41 -9.43 0.68 22.45
N SER A 42 -8.32 1.01 23.10
CA SER A 42 -8.04 0.69 24.53
C SER A 42 -9.13 1.16 25.51
N ALA A 43 -10.00 2.07 25.07
CA ALA A 43 -11.15 2.55 25.84
C ALA A 43 -12.34 1.57 25.90
N ARG A 44 -12.44 0.58 25.00
CA ARG A 44 -13.62 -0.33 24.91
C ARG A 44 -13.46 -1.67 25.63
N SER A 45 -12.24 -2.11 25.92
CA SER A 45 -11.98 -3.35 26.68
C SER A 45 -10.65 -3.23 27.41
N LYS A 46 -10.61 -3.71 28.67
CA LYS A 46 -9.37 -3.84 29.45
C LYS A 46 -8.46 -4.96 28.93
N PHE A 47 -9.00 -5.91 28.17
CA PHE A 47 -8.29 -7.06 27.64
C PHE A 47 -8.04 -6.89 26.14
N ARG A 48 -6.81 -7.18 25.68
CA ARG A 48 -6.45 -7.28 24.26
C ARG A 48 -6.03 -8.69 23.93
N LEU A 49 -6.44 -9.16 22.77
CA LEU A 49 -5.83 -10.33 22.14
C LEU A 49 -4.49 -9.89 21.54
N VAL A 50 -3.41 -10.41 22.11
CA VAL A 50 -2.06 -10.30 21.54
C VAL A 50 -1.74 -11.65 20.95
N VAL A 51 -1.54 -11.70 19.63
CA VAL A 51 -1.01 -12.89 18.97
C VAL A 51 0.48 -12.91 19.30
N VAL A 52 0.91 -13.88 20.10
CA VAL A 52 2.32 -14.15 20.35
C VAL A 52 2.71 -15.28 19.43
N ASP A 53 3.50 -14.98 18.40
CA ASP A 53 4.00 -15.99 17.49
C ASP A 53 4.90 -16.95 18.27
N HIS A 54 4.67 -18.26 18.10
CA HIS A 54 5.54 -19.30 18.64
C HIS A 54 6.94 -19.13 18.04
N PRO A 55 8.04 -19.23 18.82
CA PRO A 55 9.41 -19.01 18.33
C PRO A 55 9.82 -19.94 17.17
N ASP A 56 9.11 -21.05 17.00
CA ASP A 56 9.35 -22.05 15.94
C ASP A 56 8.48 -21.86 14.68
N LEU A 57 7.59 -20.86 14.65
CA LEU A 57 6.83 -20.56 13.43
C LEU A 57 7.77 -19.91 12.40
N PRO A 58 7.87 -20.45 11.17
CA PRO A 58 8.60 -19.77 10.11
C PRO A 58 7.96 -18.41 9.91
N ALA A 59 8.77 -17.34 9.93
CA ALA A 59 8.31 -15.96 9.82
C ALA A 59 7.22 -15.86 8.75
N ASP A 60 5.99 -15.62 9.19
CA ASP A 60 4.84 -15.65 8.32
C ASP A 60 5.09 -14.63 7.19
N ARG A 61 4.84 -15.01 5.93
CA ARG A 61 4.91 -14.08 4.79
C ARG A 61 3.81 -13.01 4.86
N GLY A 62 3.14 -12.86 5.99
CA GLY A 62 2.26 -11.76 6.37
C GLY A 62 3.02 -10.49 6.75
N GLY A 63 3.99 -10.09 5.93
CA GLY A 63 4.47 -8.72 5.97
C GLY A 63 3.34 -7.79 5.49
N ARG A 64 3.25 -6.58 6.07
CA ARG A 64 2.55 -5.46 5.41
C ARG A 64 2.99 -5.47 3.96
N PRO A 65 2.08 -5.48 2.95
CA PRO A 65 2.50 -5.54 1.55
C PRO A 65 3.59 -4.49 1.39
N GLY A 66 4.79 -4.94 0.99
CA GLY A 66 5.93 -4.06 0.81
C GLY A 66 5.44 -2.88 0.00
N SER A 67 5.69 -1.66 0.49
CA SER A 67 5.28 -0.44 -0.21
C SER A 67 5.65 -0.65 -1.67
N GLU A 68 4.64 -0.74 -2.55
CA GLU A 68 4.86 -1.00 -3.98
C GLU A 68 6.02 -0.12 -4.44
N SER A 69 6.93 -0.71 -5.23
CA SER A 69 8.15 -0.02 -5.67
C SER A 69 7.84 1.43 -6.01
N THR A 70 8.52 2.32 -5.30
CA THR A 70 8.43 3.76 -5.46
C THR A 70 8.83 4.18 -6.89
N GLU A 71 9.58 3.32 -7.58
CA GLU A 71 10.01 3.57 -8.94
C GLU A 71 8.87 3.34 -9.95
N PRO A 72 8.68 4.27 -10.90
CA PRO A 72 7.72 4.11 -11.97
C PRO A 72 8.12 2.96 -12.89
N LYS A 73 7.15 2.14 -13.29
CA LYS A 73 7.34 1.10 -14.30
C LYS A 73 7.50 1.77 -15.67
N ARG A 74 8.15 1.09 -16.62
CA ARG A 74 8.30 1.57 -18.00
C ARG A 74 6.98 2.02 -18.65
N ALA A 75 5.91 1.23 -18.48
CA ALA A 75 4.58 1.59 -18.98
C ALA A 75 3.99 2.87 -18.35
N GLU A 76 4.36 3.19 -17.10
CA GLU A 76 3.94 4.43 -16.43
C GLU A 76 4.71 5.65 -16.99
N VAL A 77 5.97 5.45 -17.39
CA VAL A 77 6.80 6.47 -18.07
C VAL A 77 6.28 6.74 -19.48
N GLU A 78 5.98 5.70 -20.26
CA GLU A 78 5.41 5.84 -21.61
C GLU A 78 4.05 6.58 -21.58
N LEU A 79 3.22 6.31 -20.57
CA LEU A 79 1.97 7.06 -20.34
C LEU A 79 2.22 8.53 -20.01
N TYR A 80 3.27 8.83 -19.24
CA TYR A 80 3.64 10.20 -18.88
C TYR A 80 4.15 10.97 -20.10
N GLU A 81 4.97 10.36 -20.97
CA GLU A 81 5.45 10.96 -22.21
C GLU A 81 4.29 11.31 -23.16
N LYS A 82 3.35 10.38 -23.36
CA LYS A 82 2.15 10.65 -24.17
C LYS A 82 1.28 11.77 -23.57
N TYR A 83 1.16 11.81 -22.25
CA TYR A 83 0.49 12.91 -21.57
C TYR A 83 1.19 14.25 -21.79
N LEU A 84 2.53 14.31 -21.82
CA LEU A 84 3.25 15.55 -22.10
C LEU A 84 2.99 16.06 -23.51
N VAL A 85 2.98 15.16 -24.51
CA VAL A 85 2.62 15.52 -25.90
C VAL A 85 1.20 16.09 -25.96
N GLN A 86 0.23 15.43 -25.33
CA GLN A 86 -1.14 15.94 -25.29
C GLN A 86 -1.27 17.25 -24.50
N LEU A 87 -0.45 17.44 -23.46
CA LEU A 87 -0.42 18.68 -22.69
C LEU A 87 0.13 19.85 -23.50
N GLU A 88 1.15 19.61 -24.33
CA GLU A 88 1.71 20.63 -25.23
C GLU A 88 0.70 21.04 -26.30
N LEU A 89 -0.04 20.09 -26.86
CA LEU A 89 -1.06 20.35 -27.89
C LEU A 89 -2.31 21.07 -27.34
N ILE A 90 -2.80 20.66 -26.17
CA ILE A 90 -4.09 21.14 -25.63
C ILE A 90 -3.89 22.31 -24.65
N GLY A 91 -2.73 22.38 -23.98
CA GLY A 91 -2.42 23.40 -22.97
C GLY A 91 -3.13 23.22 -21.63
N LYS A 92 -4.17 22.38 -21.54
CA LYS A 92 -4.94 22.15 -20.31
C LYS A 92 -4.74 20.75 -19.74
N LYS A 93 -4.19 20.68 -18.52
CA LYS A 93 -3.88 19.41 -17.82
C LYS A 93 -5.04 18.42 -17.74
N LYS A 94 -6.27 18.89 -17.48
CA LYS A 94 -7.43 17.99 -17.34
C LYS A 94 -7.84 17.39 -18.69
N GLU A 95 -7.88 18.20 -19.74
CA GLU A 95 -8.24 17.76 -21.09
C GLU A 95 -7.15 16.84 -21.66
N ALA A 96 -5.87 17.18 -21.48
CA ALA A 96 -4.74 16.33 -21.88
C ALA A 96 -4.76 14.95 -21.20
N ARG A 97 -5.08 14.88 -19.90
CA ARG A 97 -5.25 13.59 -19.20
C ARG A 97 -6.41 12.78 -19.76
N ARG A 98 -7.54 13.43 -20.04
CA ARG A 98 -8.72 12.76 -20.61
C ARG A 98 -8.40 12.20 -21.99
N GLN A 99 -7.75 13.01 -22.85
CA GLN A 99 -7.34 12.58 -24.18
C GLN A 99 -6.35 11.41 -24.12
N THR A 100 -5.33 11.49 -23.26
CA THR A 100 -4.37 10.38 -23.07
C THR A 100 -5.06 9.10 -22.58
N ALA A 101 -6.10 9.23 -21.73
CA ALA A 101 -6.87 8.08 -21.26
C ALA A 101 -7.71 7.46 -22.38
N GLU A 102 -8.32 8.29 -23.23
CA GLU A 102 -9.08 7.86 -24.41
C GLU A 102 -8.17 7.17 -25.45
N ASP A 103 -7.04 7.79 -25.81
CA ASP A 103 -6.08 7.27 -26.80
C ASP A 103 -5.50 5.90 -26.40
N GLU A 104 -5.24 5.70 -25.10
CA GLU A 104 -4.62 4.48 -24.57
C GLU A 104 -5.63 3.43 -24.10
N GLY A 105 -6.94 3.71 -24.20
CA GLY A 105 -7.99 2.81 -23.70
C GLY A 105 -7.90 2.54 -22.19
N ARG A 106 -7.52 3.54 -21.40
CA ARG A 106 -7.33 3.44 -19.94
C ARG A 106 -8.29 4.37 -19.19
N SER A 107 -8.43 4.14 -17.89
CA SER A 107 -9.16 5.08 -17.04
C SER A 107 -8.33 6.35 -16.76
N GLU A 108 -8.99 7.51 -16.66
CA GLU A 108 -8.31 8.77 -16.28
C GLU A 108 -7.59 8.64 -14.93
N ILE A 109 -8.14 7.85 -14.00
CA ILE A 109 -7.53 7.59 -12.69
C ILE A 109 -6.19 6.87 -12.85
N THR A 110 -6.10 5.89 -13.76
CA THR A 110 -4.85 5.17 -14.05
C THR A 110 -3.79 6.12 -14.58
N VAL A 111 -4.13 6.95 -15.57
CA VAL A 111 -3.23 7.95 -16.15
C VAL A 111 -2.77 8.94 -15.07
N ARG A 112 -3.70 9.45 -14.25
CA ARG A 112 -3.37 10.37 -13.15
C ARG A 112 -2.40 9.75 -12.13
N ARG A 113 -2.56 8.47 -11.81
CA ARG A 113 -1.65 7.75 -10.88
C ARG A 113 -0.26 7.60 -11.49
N ALA A 114 -0.17 7.21 -12.77
CA ALA A 114 1.09 7.10 -13.48
C ALA A 114 1.85 8.44 -13.51
N ILE A 115 1.17 9.53 -13.89
CA ILE A 115 1.74 10.89 -13.90
C ILE A 115 2.28 11.26 -12.51
N LYS A 116 1.45 11.10 -11.47
CA LYS A 116 1.86 11.45 -10.10
C LYS A 116 3.10 10.67 -9.66
N LYS A 117 3.15 9.38 -10.00
CA LYS A 117 4.27 8.50 -9.61
C LYS A 117 5.57 8.89 -10.33
N VAL A 118 5.50 9.17 -11.63
CA VAL A 118 6.66 9.64 -12.42
C VAL A 118 7.13 11.02 -11.93
N GLU A 119 6.23 11.98 -11.69
CA GLU A 119 6.58 13.29 -11.15
C GLU A 119 7.26 13.20 -9.77
N GLU A 120 6.78 12.33 -8.89
CA GLU A 120 7.38 12.12 -7.58
C GLU A 120 8.78 11.49 -7.68
N ALA A 121 8.99 10.58 -8.63
CA ALA A 121 10.30 10.00 -8.89
C ALA A 121 11.30 11.06 -9.39
N LEU A 122 10.91 11.87 -10.37
CA LEU A 122 11.72 12.97 -10.90
C LEU A 122 12.09 13.99 -9.82
N ARG A 123 11.15 14.34 -8.93
CA ARG A 123 11.44 15.24 -7.80
C ARG A 123 12.45 14.65 -6.81
N ARG A 124 12.35 13.35 -6.52
CA ARG A 124 13.32 12.67 -5.64
C ARG A 124 14.71 12.62 -6.27
N GLU A 125 14.80 12.34 -7.57
CA GLU A 125 16.06 12.38 -8.30
C GLU A 125 16.69 13.77 -8.31
N ALA A 126 15.89 14.80 -8.59
CA ALA A 126 16.36 16.19 -8.54
C ALA A 126 16.84 16.59 -7.14
N ALA A 127 16.11 16.19 -6.08
CA ALA A 127 16.51 16.43 -4.71
C ALA A 127 17.83 15.70 -4.36
N ARG A 128 18.01 14.46 -4.83
CA ARG A 128 19.24 13.69 -4.65
C ARG A 128 20.41 14.33 -5.38
N ALA A 129 20.22 14.75 -6.62
CA ALA A 129 21.23 15.46 -7.42
C ALA A 129 21.64 16.79 -6.75
N SER A 130 20.67 17.57 -6.26
CA SER A 130 20.92 18.81 -5.52
C SER A 130 21.71 18.55 -4.23
N TRP A 131 21.37 17.51 -3.47
CA TRP A 131 22.08 17.16 -2.24
C TRP A 131 23.53 16.74 -2.51
N LEU A 132 23.76 15.96 -3.58
CA LEU A 132 25.11 15.58 -4.01
C LEU A 132 25.94 16.81 -4.43
N GLN A 133 25.34 17.76 -5.16
CA GLN A 133 26.02 19.02 -5.49
C GLN A 133 26.35 19.87 -4.25
N SER A 134 25.47 19.91 -3.25
CA SER A 134 25.73 20.59 -1.98
C SER A 134 26.87 19.94 -1.19
N LEU A 135 26.93 18.61 -1.17
CA LEU A 135 28.03 17.87 -0.55
C LEU A 135 29.36 18.09 -1.28
N ASP A 136 29.34 18.15 -2.60
CA ASP A 136 30.54 18.39 -3.39
C ASP A 136 31.10 19.80 -3.17
N ARG A 137 30.23 20.82 -3.06
CA ARG A 137 30.63 22.18 -2.66
C ARG A 137 31.28 22.22 -1.27
N LEU A 138 30.68 21.53 -0.29
CA LEU A 138 31.23 21.44 1.06
C LEU A 138 32.58 20.71 1.10
N ARG A 139 32.81 19.77 0.18
CA ARG A 139 34.07 19.02 0.06
C ARG A 139 35.15 19.77 -0.70
N THR A 140 34.79 20.62 -1.66
CA THR A 140 35.72 21.35 -2.53
C THR A 140 36.08 22.77 -2.05
N GLY A 141 35.43 23.27 -1.00
CA GLY A 141 35.89 24.46 -0.27
C GLY A 141 35.98 25.73 -1.12
N ARG A 142 34.99 25.99 -1.98
CA ARG A 142 34.76 27.30 -2.60
C ARG A 142 33.45 27.90 -2.12
#